data_AF-A0A537DH38-F1
#
_entry.id   AF-A0A537DH38-F1
#
_cell.length_a   1.000
_cell.length_b   1.000
_cell.length_c   1.000
_cell.angle_alpha   90.00
_cell.angle_beta   90.00
_cell.angle_gamma   90.00
#
_symmetry.space_group_name_H-M   'P 1'
#
loop_
_entity.id
_entity.type
_entity.pdbx_description
1 polymer ?
#
loop_
_entity_poly.entity_id
_entity_poly.type
_entity_poly.pdbx_seq_one_letter_code
_entity_poly.pdbx_strand_id
1 'polypeptide(L)'
;MFHPLGANANSNPFLHERIPLHESEASGRRRSATDCFWNTIPLYGHSFRGCLGRSASWQCTANAFINCLAVNCQGKNGLSQADFVENNPWWLNKKAIDKDPLIVDWEASKFKWTPRLGDTFEWNLDVIYVLRGPRQVGKTTLMKLKIRDLLESGVEARHIFYWPCDLVEGPERLVRIITSYQDFSRKDTVAKDRGVGFKGWLSGPKLDDTKAEAPIDKTTRLYIVLDEISSVKDWQKGVKSLYDAGRLTKCTLVLTGSHSIDLRKATETLARRRGEVGKLKDHLPDKILLPTKFSEYVDTRSERIQTMIRDWDLLKRPRRHALWSQIMKGELPKEVEELKLLSKEVQTLFKEYLLTGGVPKVVDSYISSGSISKDLYEDYVNLVLRDIARWNGREIVLRQVVRKLMEALGTAISLNGLRQETDVSSHHTTGVYLDFLKDSFVIDIIQKLDLSKDASNVRDPRKSHFEDPFIFHALRSWALGRDPYREALNFLSEPEKVSKLVESVVANHLVRLLFSYNPSTLFDYSDQLFYWKGPSSRQLDFAVRLVNKYLPVEVKYQNRISSDDAKPIIDFQKAGKSTTGLILTKDTLATKSSHLEVPVHLALLLI
;
A
#
# COMPACT_ATOMS: atom_id res chain seq x y z
N MET A 1 48.92 14.40 40.79
CA MET A 1 49.58 14.34 42.11
C MET A 1 48.51 14.15 43.17
N PHE A 2 48.66 13.08 43.96
CA PHE A 2 48.02 12.73 45.25
C PHE A 2 46.54 12.30 45.32
N HIS A 3 46.38 10.96 45.31
CA HIS A 3 45.57 10.16 46.25
C HIS A 3 46.18 10.21 47.67
N PRO A 4 45.44 9.90 48.78
CA PRO A 4 45.22 8.51 49.31
C PRO A 4 43.77 8.26 49.85
N LEU A 5 43.13 7.08 49.79
CA LEU A 5 43.24 5.74 50.44
C LEU A 5 42.42 5.53 51.74
N GLY A 6 41.69 4.39 51.79
CA GLY A 6 41.13 3.66 52.96
C GLY A 6 39.73 3.09 52.68
N ALA A 7 39.51 1.82 52.25
CA ALA A 7 39.53 0.52 52.98
C ALA A 7 38.58 0.51 54.21
N ASN A 8 37.67 -0.45 54.52
CA ASN A 8 37.54 -1.91 54.34
C ASN A 8 36.08 -2.31 54.74
N ALA A 9 35.39 -3.25 54.07
CA ALA A 9 35.22 -4.69 54.37
C ALA A 9 33.92 -5.11 55.11
N ASN A 10 33.20 -6.07 54.47
CA ASN A 10 32.38 -7.19 54.97
C ASN A 10 31.66 -7.12 56.34
N SER A 11 30.34 -7.40 56.34
CA SER A 11 29.75 -8.60 56.98
C SER A 11 28.22 -8.63 56.91
N ASN A 12 27.68 -9.76 56.43
CA ASN A 12 26.38 -10.35 56.82
C ASN A 12 26.71 -11.36 57.94
N PRO A 13 25.85 -11.75 58.92
CA PRO A 13 24.57 -12.43 58.62
C PRO A 13 23.45 -12.49 59.72
N PHE A 14 22.32 -13.14 59.37
CA PHE A 14 21.33 -13.93 60.16
C PHE A 14 20.60 -13.38 61.42
N LEU A 15 19.25 -13.45 61.41
CA LEU A 15 18.33 -14.15 62.35
C LEU A 15 16.87 -13.71 62.03
N HIS A 16 16.01 -14.58 61.46
CA HIS A 16 15.08 -15.52 62.11
C HIS A 16 13.85 -14.90 62.79
N GLU A 17 12.66 -15.18 62.24
CA GLU A 17 11.50 -15.55 63.05
C GLU A 17 10.63 -16.58 62.31
N ARG A 18 10.10 -17.54 63.08
CA ARG A 18 9.54 -18.84 62.70
C ARG A 18 8.03 -18.88 62.97
N ILE A 19 7.27 -19.43 62.00
CA ILE A 19 6.17 -20.45 62.01
C ILE A 19 5.10 -20.44 63.16
N PRO A 20 3.85 -20.93 62.94
CA PRO A 20 3.58 -22.37 62.80
C PRO A 20 2.67 -22.80 61.63
N LEU A 21 2.94 -24.03 61.20
CA LEU A 21 2.21 -24.90 60.29
C LEU A 21 1.01 -25.56 60.99
N HIS A 22 0.03 -26.01 60.21
CA HIS A 22 -0.74 -27.21 60.53
C HIS A 22 -0.64 -28.18 59.35
N GLU A 23 -0.07 -29.35 59.63
CA GLU A 23 -0.03 -30.54 58.77
C GLU A 23 -1.27 -31.41 58.97
N SER A 24 -1.65 -32.16 57.93
CA SER A 24 -2.09 -33.56 58.09
C SER A 24 -1.82 -34.35 56.80
N GLU A 25 -0.78 -35.19 56.87
CA GLU A 25 -0.62 -36.59 56.39
C GLU A 25 -1.48 -37.09 55.21
N ALA A 26 -0.90 -37.52 54.07
CA ALA A 26 -0.10 -38.73 53.78
C ALA A 26 -0.92 -39.91 53.21
N SER A 27 -0.63 -40.28 51.96
CA SER A 27 -0.29 -41.67 51.57
C SER A 27 -0.01 -41.74 50.06
N GLY A 28 1.14 -42.32 49.71
CA GLY A 28 1.55 -42.55 48.33
C GLY A 28 1.13 -43.92 47.82
N ARG A 29 1.00 -44.06 46.49
CA ARG A 29 1.29 -45.28 45.73
C ARG A 29 1.57 -44.92 44.26
N ARG A 30 2.73 -45.39 43.76
CA ARG A 30 3.11 -45.37 42.33
C ARG A 30 2.47 -46.55 41.59
N ARG A 31 2.13 -46.29 40.32
CA ARG A 31 1.95 -47.16 39.11
C ARG A 31 0.69 -46.65 38.37
N SER A 32 0.53 -46.62 37.05
CA SER A 32 1.32 -46.78 35.83
C SER A 32 0.39 -46.31 34.70
N ALA A 33 0.93 -45.94 33.54
CA ALA A 33 0.17 -45.47 32.38
C ALA A 33 -0.85 -46.49 31.87
N THR A 34 -2.11 -46.06 31.74
CA THR A 34 -3.07 -46.20 30.61
C THR A 34 -4.43 -45.64 31.08
N ASP A 35 -5.19 -45.08 30.13
CA ASP A 35 -6.62 -44.73 30.25
C ASP A 35 -7.01 -43.45 31.00
N CYS A 36 -7.29 -42.39 30.25
CA CYS A 36 -8.44 -41.48 30.47
C CYS A 36 -8.50 -40.42 29.35
N PHE A 37 -9.22 -40.74 28.27
CA PHE A 37 -9.83 -39.76 27.35
C PHE A 37 -11.19 -40.36 26.99
N TRP A 38 -12.29 -39.80 27.50
CA TRP A 38 -13.66 -39.77 26.96
C TRP A 38 -14.60 -39.24 28.06
N ASN A 39 -15.41 -38.23 27.70
CA ASN A 39 -16.51 -37.55 28.41
C ASN A 39 -16.22 -36.03 28.35
N THR A 40 -17.01 -35.20 27.64
CA THR A 40 -18.47 -35.07 27.76
C THR A 40 -19.10 -34.49 26.47
N ILE A 41 -20.14 -35.14 25.96
CA ILE A 41 -21.11 -34.64 24.97
C ILE A 41 -22.46 -34.49 25.70
N PRO A 42 -23.24 -33.41 25.50
CA PRO A 42 -24.68 -33.44 25.76
C PRO A 42 -25.48 -33.66 24.47
N LEU A 43 -26.26 -34.75 24.48
CA LEU A 43 -27.35 -35.06 23.57
C LEU A 43 -28.56 -34.16 23.85
N TYR A 44 -29.21 -33.65 22.80
CA TYR A 44 -30.65 -33.40 22.80
C TYR A 44 -31.24 -33.88 21.47
N GLY A 45 -32.02 -34.95 21.55
CA GLY A 45 -32.94 -35.38 20.51
C GLY A 45 -34.36 -35.16 21.01
N HIS A 46 -35.19 -34.54 20.18
CA HIS A 46 -36.63 -34.73 20.23
C HIS A 46 -37.18 -34.89 18.80
N SER A 47 -38.09 -35.85 18.70
CA SER A 47 -38.80 -36.35 17.52
C SER A 47 -39.59 -35.30 16.76
N PHE A 48 -39.64 -35.38 15.43
CA PHE A 48 -40.82 -35.02 14.66
C PHE A 48 -40.94 -35.86 13.38
N ARG A 49 -41.97 -36.73 13.34
CA ARG A 49 -42.56 -37.26 12.11
C ARG A 49 -43.58 -36.24 11.60
N GLY A 50 -43.53 -35.96 10.29
CA GLY A 50 -44.64 -35.47 9.50
C GLY A 50 -44.89 -33.96 9.51
N CYS A 51 -44.42 -33.27 8.47
CA CYS A 51 -45.23 -32.32 7.69
C CYS A 51 -44.46 -31.86 6.44
N LEU A 52 -45.09 -32.07 5.29
CA LEU A 52 -44.72 -31.45 4.01
C LEU A 52 -44.88 -29.92 4.15
N GLY A 53 -43.83 -29.16 3.83
CA GLY A 53 -43.90 -27.70 3.81
C GLY A 53 -42.60 -27.10 3.26
N ARG A 54 -42.68 -26.51 2.06
CA ARG A 54 -41.58 -25.85 1.36
C ARG A 54 -41.04 -24.66 2.16
N SER A 55 -39.71 -24.57 2.29
CA SER A 55 -38.86 -23.35 2.36
C SER A 55 -37.73 -23.43 3.41
N ALA A 56 -36.82 -24.40 3.29
CA ALA A 56 -35.55 -24.37 4.01
C ALA A 56 -34.55 -25.33 3.32
N SER A 57 -33.89 -24.92 2.22
CA SER A 57 -33.03 -25.87 1.48
C SER A 57 -31.80 -25.30 0.77
N TRP A 58 -31.32 -24.10 1.07
CA TRP A 58 -30.10 -23.58 0.41
C TRP A 58 -28.88 -23.40 1.34
N GLN A 59 -29.05 -23.16 2.64
CA GLN A 59 -27.93 -23.05 3.59
C GLN A 59 -27.49 -24.39 4.19
N CYS A 60 -28.40 -25.34 4.41
CA CYS A 60 -28.05 -26.67 4.92
C CYS A 60 -27.28 -27.53 3.90
N THR A 61 -27.48 -27.32 2.60
CA THR A 61 -26.81 -28.09 1.54
C THR A 61 -25.36 -27.64 1.34
N ALA A 62 -25.04 -26.35 1.44
CA ALA A 62 -23.66 -25.86 1.36
C ALA A 62 -22.81 -26.29 2.58
N ASN A 63 -23.35 -26.16 3.80
CA ASN A 63 -22.64 -26.58 5.01
C ASN A 63 -22.48 -28.11 5.11
N ALA A 64 -23.47 -28.89 4.65
CA ALA A 64 -23.34 -30.35 4.56
C ALA A 64 -22.31 -30.77 3.49
N PHE A 65 -22.18 -30.00 2.40
CA PHE A 65 -21.21 -30.27 1.33
C PHE A 65 -19.78 -29.92 1.72
N ILE A 66 -19.58 -28.80 2.44
CA ILE A 66 -18.29 -28.41 3.03
C ILE A 66 -17.87 -29.41 4.12
N ASN A 67 -18.80 -29.83 4.99
CA ASN A 67 -18.51 -30.86 6.00
C ASN A 67 -18.19 -32.23 5.37
N CYS A 68 -18.80 -32.59 4.25
CA CYS A 68 -18.49 -33.84 3.55
C CYS A 68 -17.09 -33.82 2.91
N LEU A 69 -16.62 -32.66 2.43
CA LEU A 69 -15.25 -32.46 1.93
C LEU A 69 -14.21 -32.46 3.06
N ALA A 70 -14.54 -31.86 4.20
CA ALA A 70 -13.65 -31.78 5.36
C ALA A 70 -13.37 -33.16 6.01
N VAL A 71 -14.36 -34.06 6.01
CA VAL A 71 -14.25 -35.37 6.70
C VAL A 71 -13.41 -36.40 5.92
N ASN A 72 -13.25 -36.27 4.60
CA ASN A 72 -12.55 -37.26 3.77
C ASN A 72 -11.11 -36.90 3.36
N CYS A 73 -10.55 -35.78 3.83
CA CYS A 73 -9.25 -35.25 3.38
C CYS A 73 -8.19 -35.14 4.48
N GLN A 74 -8.07 -36.11 5.39
CA GLN A 74 -6.89 -36.20 6.28
C GLN A 74 -5.73 -36.92 5.59
N GLY A 75 -5.15 -36.26 4.59
CA GLY A 75 -3.84 -36.60 4.05
C GLY A 75 -2.74 -35.95 4.90
N LYS A 76 -1.77 -36.76 5.36
CA LYS A 76 -0.53 -36.29 5.99
C LYS A 76 0.14 -35.27 5.04
N ASN A 77 0.03 -33.97 5.34
CA ASN A 77 0.57 -32.76 4.64
C ASN A 77 -0.44 -31.67 4.21
N GLY A 78 -1.67 -31.63 4.77
CA GLY A 78 -2.33 -30.38 5.19
C GLY A 78 -2.71 -29.31 4.15
N LEU A 79 -2.92 -29.61 2.86
CA LEU A 79 -3.76 -28.77 1.98
C LEU A 79 -4.97 -29.60 1.60
N SER A 80 -6.15 -29.18 2.00
CA SER A 80 -7.38 -29.81 1.59
C SER A 80 -7.93 -29.12 0.34
N GLN A 81 -8.68 -29.86 -0.47
CA GLN A 81 -9.43 -29.27 -1.60
C GLN A 81 -10.44 -28.20 -1.11
N ALA A 82 -10.90 -28.31 0.13
CA ALA A 82 -11.79 -27.34 0.74
C ALA A 82 -11.10 -25.97 0.92
N ASP A 83 -9.81 -25.96 1.25
CA ASP A 83 -9.04 -24.72 1.45
C ASP A 83 -8.99 -23.89 0.15
N PHE A 84 -8.89 -24.56 -1.01
CA PHE A 84 -8.93 -23.89 -2.32
C PHE A 84 -10.29 -23.29 -2.62
N VAL A 85 -11.37 -24.04 -2.36
CA VAL A 85 -12.75 -23.57 -2.61
C VAL A 85 -13.14 -22.43 -1.68
N GLU A 86 -12.68 -22.45 -0.42
CA GLU A 86 -12.93 -21.39 0.56
C GLU A 86 -12.40 -20.03 0.07
N ASN A 87 -11.19 -20.02 -0.50
CA ASN A 87 -10.57 -18.80 -1.03
C ASN A 87 -11.04 -18.44 -2.45
N ASN A 88 -11.73 -19.37 -3.13
CA ASN A 88 -12.19 -19.25 -4.51
C ASN A 88 -13.66 -19.66 -4.67
N PRO A 89 -14.60 -19.04 -3.94
CA PRO A 89 -16.00 -19.48 -3.90
C PRO A 89 -16.69 -19.40 -5.27
N TRP A 90 -16.16 -18.60 -6.20
CA TRP A 90 -16.66 -18.52 -7.58
C TRP A 90 -16.50 -19.82 -8.38
N TRP A 91 -15.65 -20.75 -7.94
CA TRP A 91 -15.52 -22.08 -8.55
C TRP A 91 -16.81 -22.91 -8.42
N LEU A 92 -17.58 -22.70 -7.34
CA LEU A 92 -18.90 -23.32 -7.15
C LEU A 92 -20.00 -22.54 -7.86
N ASN A 93 -19.93 -21.21 -7.78
CA ASN A 93 -20.93 -20.31 -8.34
C ASN A 93 -20.27 -18.99 -8.71
N LYS A 94 -20.20 -18.65 -10.00
CA LYS A 94 -19.58 -17.41 -10.49
C LYS A 94 -20.02 -16.16 -9.73
N LYS A 95 -21.31 -16.06 -9.35
CA LYS A 95 -21.89 -14.92 -8.61
C LYS A 95 -21.48 -14.85 -7.13
N ALA A 96 -20.73 -15.83 -6.62
CA ALA A 96 -20.23 -15.79 -5.25
C ALA A 96 -19.20 -14.67 -5.06
N ILE A 97 -18.52 -14.22 -6.13
CA ILE A 97 -17.61 -13.07 -6.08
C ILE A 97 -18.34 -11.78 -5.64
N ASP A 98 -19.60 -11.60 -6.04
CA ASP A 98 -20.40 -10.41 -5.68
C ASP A 98 -20.79 -10.37 -4.20
N LYS A 99 -20.55 -11.46 -3.47
CA LYS A 99 -20.75 -11.55 -2.01
C LYS A 99 -19.45 -11.42 -1.22
N ASP A 100 -18.30 -11.24 -1.89
CA ASP A 100 -17.04 -10.98 -1.23
C ASP A 100 -17.17 -9.67 -0.41
N PRO A 101 -16.82 -9.66 0.89
CA PRO A 101 -17.01 -8.49 1.74
C PRO A 101 -16.37 -7.21 1.17
N LEU A 102 -15.20 -7.31 0.53
CA LEU A 102 -14.53 -6.14 -0.03
C LEU A 102 -15.24 -5.57 -1.26
N ILE A 103 -15.91 -6.42 -2.04
CA ILE A 103 -16.72 -5.98 -3.18
C ILE A 103 -18.03 -5.37 -2.67
N VAL A 104 -18.68 -5.99 -1.68
CA VAL A 104 -19.90 -5.45 -1.06
C VAL A 104 -19.63 -4.08 -0.44
N ASP A 105 -18.55 -3.94 0.34
CA ASP A 105 -18.13 -2.67 0.93
C ASP A 105 -17.84 -1.62 -0.16
N TRP A 106 -17.18 -2.01 -1.25
CA TRP A 106 -16.89 -1.10 -2.36
C TRP A 106 -18.16 -0.66 -3.10
N GLU A 107 -19.13 -1.55 -3.31
CA GLU A 107 -20.40 -1.20 -3.94
C GLU A 107 -21.26 -0.27 -3.07
N ALA A 108 -21.18 -0.42 -1.75
CA ALA A 108 -21.87 0.43 -0.78
C ALA A 108 -21.16 1.78 -0.53
N SER A 109 -19.86 1.86 -0.82
CA SER A 109 -19.05 3.08 -0.66
C SER A 109 -19.64 4.26 -1.45
N LYS A 110 -19.73 5.41 -0.79
CA LYS A 110 -20.06 6.69 -1.44
C LYS A 110 -18.87 7.24 -2.24
N PHE A 111 -17.65 6.75 -1.95
CA PHE A 111 -16.45 7.05 -2.72
C PHE A 111 -16.06 5.85 -3.60
N LYS A 112 -16.67 5.76 -4.79
CA LYS A 112 -16.42 4.68 -5.75
C LYS A 112 -15.18 4.98 -6.60
N TRP A 113 -14.00 4.85 -5.99
CA TRP A 113 -12.75 5.00 -6.72
C TRP A 113 -12.35 3.69 -7.43
N THR A 114 -12.06 3.81 -8.73
CA THR A 114 -11.46 2.76 -9.55
C THR A 114 -10.08 3.23 -10.02
N PRO A 115 -8.97 2.70 -9.47
CA PRO A 115 -7.64 3.13 -9.85
C PRO A 115 -7.37 2.78 -11.32
N ARG A 116 -6.95 3.77 -12.11
CA ARG A 116 -6.56 3.56 -13.53
C ARG A 116 -5.34 2.67 -13.70
N LEU A 117 -4.60 2.45 -12.62
CA LEU A 117 -3.57 1.40 -12.54
C LEU A 117 -4.15 0.02 -12.93
N GLY A 118 -5.41 -0.25 -12.61
CA GLY A 118 -6.11 -1.49 -12.97
C GLY A 118 -6.18 -1.76 -14.47
N ASP A 119 -6.17 -0.71 -15.30
CA ASP A 119 -6.26 -0.82 -16.76
C ASP A 119 -4.89 -1.10 -17.41
N THR A 120 -3.81 -1.02 -16.61
CA THR A 120 -2.44 -1.28 -17.07
C THR A 120 -2.02 -2.74 -16.94
N PHE A 121 -2.91 -3.60 -16.43
CA PHE A 121 -2.70 -5.05 -16.37
C PHE A 121 -3.17 -5.69 -17.67
N GLU A 122 -2.24 -6.31 -18.40
CA GLU A 122 -2.52 -7.10 -19.59
C GLU A 122 -2.63 -8.59 -19.21
N TRP A 123 -3.87 -9.02 -19.01
CA TRP A 123 -4.21 -10.36 -18.51
C TRP A 123 -4.06 -11.47 -19.57
N ASN A 124 -3.82 -11.13 -20.83
CA ASN A 124 -3.63 -12.09 -21.92
C ASN A 124 -2.15 -12.49 -22.14
N LEU A 125 -1.22 -11.94 -21.36
CA LEU A 125 0.22 -12.17 -21.47
C LEU A 125 0.76 -13.07 -20.35
N ASP A 126 1.84 -13.79 -20.66
CA ASP A 126 2.59 -14.57 -19.67
C ASP A 126 3.50 -13.65 -18.87
N VAL A 127 2.93 -12.93 -17.90
CA VAL A 127 3.66 -11.91 -17.12
C VAL A 127 3.47 -12.15 -15.63
N ILE A 128 4.55 -11.93 -14.88
CA ILE A 128 4.52 -11.84 -13.43
C ILE A 128 4.45 -10.36 -13.06
N TYR A 129 3.30 -9.91 -12.57
CA TYR A 129 3.11 -8.58 -12.01
C TYR A 129 3.42 -8.57 -10.52
N VAL A 130 3.94 -7.44 -10.04
CA VAL A 130 4.00 -7.16 -8.60
C VAL A 130 3.24 -5.87 -8.32
N LEU A 131 2.20 -5.95 -7.50
CA LEU A 131 1.41 -4.82 -7.03
C LEU A 131 1.83 -4.42 -5.61
N ARG A 132 2.53 -3.30 -5.50
CA ARG A 132 2.99 -2.72 -4.22
C ARG A 132 2.18 -1.48 -3.87
N GLY A 133 2.29 -1.03 -2.64
CA GLY A 133 1.67 0.22 -2.17
C GLY A 133 1.43 0.21 -0.66
N PRO A 134 1.14 1.38 -0.05
CA PRO A 134 0.90 1.46 1.37
C PRO A 134 -0.29 0.61 1.80
N ARG A 135 -0.43 0.40 3.10
CA ARG A 135 -1.55 -0.37 3.64
C ARG A 135 -2.85 0.42 3.48
N GLN A 136 -3.97 -0.30 3.41
CA GLN A 136 -5.33 0.25 3.27
C GLN A 136 -5.63 1.06 2.00
N VAL A 137 -4.73 1.11 1.02
CA VAL A 137 -5.00 1.76 -0.30
C VAL A 137 -5.91 0.98 -1.25
N GLY A 138 -6.34 -0.23 -0.86
CA GLY A 138 -7.28 -1.04 -1.68
C GLY A 138 -6.64 -2.00 -2.68
N LYS A 139 -5.41 -2.50 -2.42
CA LYS A 139 -4.75 -3.51 -3.27
C LYS A 139 -5.60 -4.78 -3.45
N THR A 140 -6.01 -5.40 -2.34
CA THR A 140 -6.85 -6.61 -2.35
C THR A 140 -8.21 -6.34 -3.00
N THR A 141 -8.83 -5.20 -2.70
CA THR A 141 -10.09 -4.77 -3.35
C THR A 141 -9.93 -4.66 -4.86
N LEU A 142 -8.85 -4.02 -5.35
CA LEU A 142 -8.55 -3.94 -6.79
C LEU A 142 -8.40 -5.33 -7.41
N MET A 143 -7.71 -6.26 -6.76
CA MET A 143 -7.56 -7.62 -7.27
C MET A 143 -8.89 -8.38 -7.32
N LYS A 144 -9.73 -8.24 -6.30
CA LYS A 144 -11.07 -8.85 -6.27
C LYS A 144 -11.98 -8.28 -7.34
N LEU A 145 -11.96 -6.96 -7.56
CA LEU A 145 -12.66 -6.32 -8.66
C LEU A 145 -12.16 -6.85 -10.02
N LYS A 146 -10.84 -7.03 -10.20
CA LYS A 146 -10.31 -7.60 -11.45
C LYS A 146 -10.66 -9.08 -11.64
N ILE A 147 -10.76 -9.86 -10.58
CA ILE A 147 -11.30 -11.22 -10.63
C ILE A 147 -12.76 -11.20 -11.09
N ARG A 148 -13.58 -10.28 -10.57
CA ARG A 148 -14.96 -10.06 -11.03
C ARG A 148 -15.00 -9.70 -12.52
N ASP A 149 -14.18 -8.74 -12.96
CA ASP A 149 -14.08 -8.34 -14.39
C ASP A 149 -13.74 -9.56 -15.29
N LEU A 150 -12.80 -10.42 -14.87
CA LEU A 150 -12.42 -11.62 -15.62
C LEU A 150 -13.60 -12.62 -15.71
N LEU A 151 -14.32 -12.85 -14.61
CA LEU A 151 -15.49 -13.73 -14.58
C LEU A 151 -16.61 -13.21 -15.50
N GLU A 152 -16.88 -11.91 -15.48
CA GLU A 152 -17.86 -11.23 -16.32
C GLU A 152 -17.48 -11.27 -17.80
N SER A 153 -16.18 -11.17 -18.12
CA SER A 153 -15.66 -11.30 -19.48
C SER A 153 -15.76 -12.73 -20.06
N GLY A 154 -16.24 -13.70 -19.27
CA GLY A 154 -16.49 -15.07 -19.71
C GLY A 154 -15.40 -16.08 -19.38
N VAL A 155 -14.33 -15.68 -18.66
CA VAL A 155 -13.29 -16.62 -18.22
C VAL A 155 -13.92 -17.73 -17.35
N GLU A 156 -13.46 -18.98 -17.55
CA GLU A 156 -13.91 -20.09 -16.71
C GLU A 156 -13.44 -19.88 -15.27
N ALA A 157 -14.36 -20.03 -14.31
CA ALA A 157 -14.12 -19.76 -12.89
C ALA A 157 -12.87 -20.47 -12.35
N ARG A 158 -12.71 -21.75 -12.72
CA ARG A 158 -11.60 -22.62 -12.32
C ARG A 158 -10.23 -22.15 -12.85
N HIS A 159 -10.18 -21.30 -13.88
CA HIS A 159 -8.92 -20.77 -14.41
C HIS A 159 -8.44 -19.52 -13.66
N ILE A 160 -9.23 -19.02 -12.70
CA ILE A 160 -8.89 -17.87 -11.87
C ILE A 160 -8.68 -18.36 -10.45
N PHE A 161 -7.49 -18.12 -9.92
CA PHE A 161 -7.09 -18.53 -8.57
C PHE A 161 -6.61 -17.33 -7.77
N TYR A 162 -7.12 -17.24 -6.56
CA TYR A 162 -6.73 -16.30 -5.54
C TYR A 162 -6.26 -17.07 -4.31
N TRP A 163 -5.18 -16.61 -3.71
CA TRP A 163 -4.68 -17.18 -2.46
C TRP A 163 -4.09 -16.11 -1.54
N PRO A 164 -4.58 -15.97 -0.30
CA PRO A 164 -3.93 -15.14 0.71
C PRO A 164 -2.70 -15.86 1.27
N CYS A 165 -1.54 -15.22 1.22
CA CYS A 165 -0.26 -15.85 1.55
C CYS A 165 0.18 -15.66 3.01
N ASP A 166 -0.64 -15.06 3.88
CA ASP A 166 -0.28 -14.77 5.28
C ASP A 166 0.13 -16.00 6.10
N LEU A 167 -0.43 -17.17 5.78
CA LEU A 167 -0.17 -18.44 6.48
C LEU A 167 0.73 -19.39 5.67
N VAL A 168 1.36 -18.92 4.59
CA VAL A 168 2.20 -19.78 3.74
C VAL A 168 3.62 -19.83 4.26
N GLU A 169 4.01 -21.01 4.73
CA GLU A 169 5.34 -21.25 5.32
C GLU A 169 6.39 -21.57 4.24
N GLY A 170 7.02 -20.51 3.73
CA GLY A 170 8.21 -20.61 2.87
C GLY A 170 7.95 -21.02 1.41
N PRO A 171 9.03 -21.10 0.61
CA PRO A 171 8.93 -21.23 -0.84
C PRO A 171 8.44 -22.62 -1.30
N GLU A 172 8.75 -23.68 -0.57
CA GLU A 172 8.31 -25.04 -0.94
C GLU A 172 6.80 -25.20 -0.85
N ARG A 173 6.20 -24.68 0.23
CA ARG A 173 4.76 -24.68 0.43
C ARG A 173 4.06 -23.87 -0.65
N LEU A 174 4.60 -22.69 -0.97
CA LEU A 174 4.12 -21.84 -2.06
C LEU A 174 4.11 -22.58 -3.41
N VAL A 175 5.22 -23.25 -3.76
CA VAL A 175 5.32 -24.05 -4.99
C VAL A 175 4.25 -25.13 -5.00
N ARG A 176 4.10 -25.89 -3.90
CA ARG A 176 3.09 -26.95 -3.79
C ARG A 176 1.66 -26.44 -3.99
N ILE A 177 1.30 -25.30 -3.40
CA ILE A 177 -0.03 -24.69 -3.57
C ILE A 177 -0.27 -24.40 -5.05
N ILE A 178 0.67 -23.72 -5.70
CA ILE A 178 0.53 -23.30 -7.09
C ILE A 178 0.49 -24.51 -8.04
N THR A 179 1.40 -25.49 -7.88
CA THR A 179 1.40 -26.67 -8.75
C THR A 179 0.16 -27.53 -8.54
N SER A 180 -0.34 -27.66 -7.31
CA SER A 180 -1.58 -28.41 -7.03
C SER A 180 -2.79 -27.75 -7.71
N TYR A 181 -2.89 -26.43 -7.64
CA TYR A 181 -3.92 -25.67 -8.38
C TYR A 181 -3.79 -25.84 -9.90
N GLN A 182 -2.57 -25.73 -10.44
CA GLN A 182 -2.33 -25.86 -11.88
C GLN A 182 -2.69 -27.26 -12.39
N ASP A 183 -2.30 -28.29 -11.65
CA ASP A 183 -2.61 -29.67 -11.99
C ASP A 183 -4.12 -29.91 -11.92
N PHE A 184 -4.81 -29.39 -10.90
CA PHE A 184 -6.28 -29.43 -10.83
C PHE A 184 -6.94 -28.75 -12.04
N SER A 185 -6.52 -27.53 -12.35
CA SER A 185 -7.17 -26.70 -13.36
C SER A 185 -6.91 -27.17 -14.79
N ARG A 186 -5.77 -27.82 -15.04
CA ARG A 186 -5.36 -28.29 -16.37
C ARG A 186 -5.62 -29.77 -16.64
N LYS A 187 -5.90 -30.60 -15.61
CA LYS A 187 -6.27 -32.02 -15.78
C LYS A 187 -7.69 -32.20 -16.35
N ASP A 188 -8.61 -31.28 -16.05
CA ASP A 188 -10.02 -31.39 -16.45
C ASP A 188 -10.40 -30.73 -17.79
N THR A 189 -9.45 -30.12 -18.51
CA THR A 189 -9.73 -29.67 -19.89
C THR A 189 -9.84 -30.87 -20.84
N VAL A 190 -9.19 -32.00 -20.51
CA VAL A 190 -9.25 -33.26 -21.28
C VAL A 190 -10.46 -34.13 -20.89
N ALA A 191 -11.02 -33.95 -19.69
CA ALA A 191 -12.16 -34.74 -19.19
C ALA A 191 -13.54 -34.24 -19.65
N LYS A 192 -13.63 -33.05 -20.27
CA LYS A 192 -14.89 -32.56 -20.88
C LYS A 192 -15.42 -33.48 -21.98
N ASP A 193 -14.58 -34.29 -22.61
CA ASP A 193 -15.00 -35.33 -23.56
C ASP A 193 -15.59 -36.60 -22.90
N ARG A 194 -15.56 -36.73 -21.56
CA ARG A 194 -15.99 -37.95 -20.84
C ARG A 194 -17.03 -37.72 -19.73
N GLY A 195 -17.61 -36.52 -19.61
CA GLY A 195 -18.72 -36.26 -18.69
C GLY A 195 -18.39 -36.28 -17.19
N VAL A 196 -17.10 -36.25 -16.81
CA VAL A 196 -16.70 -36.12 -15.40
C VAL A 196 -16.64 -34.63 -15.05
N GLY A 197 -17.75 -34.10 -14.56
CA GLY A 197 -17.81 -32.73 -14.05
C GLY A 197 -17.17 -32.59 -12.66
N PHE A 198 -17.04 -31.34 -12.20
CA PHE A 198 -16.55 -30.90 -10.87
C PHE A 198 -16.95 -31.79 -9.68
N LYS A 199 -18.13 -32.44 -9.73
CA LYS A 199 -18.59 -33.42 -8.73
C LYS A 199 -17.72 -34.67 -8.61
N GLY A 200 -17.14 -35.17 -9.71
CA GLY A 200 -16.32 -36.39 -9.73
C GLY A 200 -14.97 -36.22 -9.02
N TRP A 201 -14.41 -35.01 -9.03
CA TRP A 201 -13.18 -34.69 -8.31
C TRP A 201 -13.38 -34.61 -6.79
N LEU A 202 -14.52 -34.05 -6.35
CA LEU A 202 -14.87 -33.95 -4.92
C LEU A 202 -15.06 -35.30 -4.23
N SER A 203 -15.42 -36.32 -5.00
CA SER A 203 -15.56 -37.70 -4.51
C SER A 203 -14.23 -38.44 -4.33
N GLY A 204 -13.10 -37.83 -4.71
CA GLY A 204 -11.78 -38.47 -4.71
C GLY A 204 -11.69 -39.61 -5.74
N PRO A 205 -10.48 -39.94 -6.25
CA PRO A 205 -10.32 -41.16 -7.04
C PRO A 205 -10.57 -42.38 -6.14
N LYS A 206 -11.36 -43.36 -6.62
CA LYS A 206 -11.27 -44.71 -6.08
C LYS A 206 -9.86 -45.21 -6.37
N LEU A 207 -9.13 -45.55 -5.30
CA LEU A 207 -7.78 -46.11 -5.31
C LEU A 207 -7.82 -47.56 -5.84
N ASP A 208 -8.25 -47.76 -7.08
CA ASP A 208 -7.92 -48.95 -7.87
C ASP A 208 -8.27 -48.68 -9.34
N ASP A 209 -7.33 -48.08 -10.08
CA ASP A 209 -7.26 -48.18 -11.53
C ASP A 209 -5.93 -47.57 -11.99
N THR A 210 -4.98 -48.46 -12.30
CA THR A 210 -3.72 -48.19 -13.00
C THR A 210 -3.98 -47.78 -14.45
N LYS A 211 -4.55 -46.59 -14.66
CA LYS A 211 -4.74 -45.99 -15.99
C LYS A 211 -3.89 -44.72 -16.12
N ALA A 212 -3.14 -44.66 -17.22
CA ALA A 212 -2.22 -43.60 -17.60
C ALA A 212 -2.73 -42.20 -17.22
N GLU A 213 -1.88 -41.42 -16.54
CA GLU A 213 -2.17 -40.05 -16.15
C GLU A 213 -2.66 -39.24 -17.35
N ALA A 214 -3.86 -38.65 -17.24
CA ALA A 214 -4.43 -37.84 -18.31
C ALA A 214 -3.46 -36.69 -18.69
N PRO A 215 -3.27 -36.40 -19.99
CA PRO A 215 -2.34 -35.37 -20.41
C PRO A 215 -2.77 -33.99 -19.88
N ILE A 216 -1.84 -33.27 -19.26
CA ILE A 216 -2.07 -31.91 -18.75
C ILE A 216 -2.25 -30.96 -19.95
N ASP A 217 -3.39 -30.27 -20.03
CA ASP A 217 -3.59 -29.25 -21.07
C ASP A 217 -2.73 -28.01 -20.78
N LYS A 218 -1.62 -27.90 -21.52
CA LYS A 218 -0.70 -26.75 -21.45
C LYS A 218 -1.17 -25.54 -22.26
N THR A 219 -2.30 -25.61 -22.96
CA THR A 219 -2.82 -24.51 -23.79
C THR A 219 -3.71 -23.54 -23.02
N THR A 220 -4.37 -24.02 -21.95
CA THR A 220 -5.27 -23.23 -21.11
C THR A 220 -4.51 -22.16 -20.31
N ARG A 221 -4.96 -20.90 -20.46
CA ARG A 221 -4.47 -19.75 -19.69
C ARG A 221 -5.03 -19.74 -18.27
N LEU A 222 -4.16 -19.56 -17.29
CA LEU A 222 -4.51 -19.42 -15.88
C LEU A 222 -4.19 -18.01 -15.38
N TYR A 223 -5.03 -17.50 -14.49
CA TYR A 223 -4.91 -16.21 -13.83
C TYR A 223 -4.71 -16.48 -12.34
N ILE A 224 -3.55 -16.11 -11.80
CA ILE A 224 -3.16 -16.45 -10.43
C ILE A 224 -2.87 -15.16 -9.68
N VAL A 225 -3.57 -14.93 -8.57
CA VAL A 225 -3.37 -13.81 -7.66
C VAL A 225 -2.91 -14.35 -6.32
N LEU A 226 -1.73 -13.93 -5.88
CA LEU A 226 -1.15 -14.27 -4.59
C LEU A 226 -1.09 -13.00 -3.75
N ASP A 227 -2.01 -12.89 -2.78
CA ASP A 227 -2.17 -11.70 -1.96
C ASP A 227 -1.23 -11.75 -0.75
N GLU A 228 -0.60 -10.62 -0.42
CA GLU A 228 0.39 -10.49 0.65
C GLU A 228 1.54 -11.51 0.57
N ILE A 229 2.07 -11.73 -0.64
CA ILE A 229 3.21 -12.62 -0.89
C ILE A 229 4.45 -12.24 -0.05
N SER A 230 4.53 -10.97 0.37
CA SER A 230 5.60 -10.45 1.24
C SER A 230 5.64 -11.10 2.62
N SER A 231 4.55 -11.72 3.07
CA SER A 231 4.52 -12.51 4.32
C SER A 231 5.27 -13.84 4.20
N VAL A 232 5.50 -14.33 2.98
CA VAL A 232 6.19 -15.62 2.73
C VAL A 232 7.68 -15.39 2.65
N LYS A 233 8.43 -15.96 3.60
CA LYS A 233 9.89 -15.90 3.58
C LYS A 233 10.44 -16.52 2.29
N ASP A 234 11.36 -15.83 1.63
CA ASP A 234 12.05 -16.30 0.42
C ASP A 234 11.14 -16.70 -0.76
N TRP A 235 9.92 -16.13 -0.86
CA TRP A 235 8.93 -16.46 -1.89
C TRP A 235 9.47 -16.40 -3.33
N GLN A 236 10.41 -15.51 -3.61
CA GLN A 236 11.06 -15.35 -4.91
C GLN A 236 11.76 -16.61 -5.39
N LYS A 237 12.26 -17.45 -4.46
CA LYS A 237 12.86 -18.75 -4.81
C LYS A 237 11.81 -19.71 -5.38
N GLY A 238 10.61 -19.71 -4.80
CA GLY A 238 9.48 -20.53 -5.27
C GLY A 238 8.98 -20.09 -6.64
N VAL A 239 8.77 -18.78 -6.82
CA VAL A 239 8.36 -18.20 -8.11
C VAL A 239 9.41 -18.47 -9.20
N LYS A 240 10.70 -18.31 -8.88
CA LYS A 240 11.79 -18.66 -9.79
C LYS A 240 11.75 -20.14 -10.19
N SER A 241 11.57 -21.04 -9.23
CA SER A 241 11.48 -22.48 -9.50
C SER A 241 10.32 -22.81 -10.44
N LEU A 242 9.15 -22.20 -10.25
CA LEU A 242 7.99 -22.37 -11.14
C LEU A 242 8.25 -21.82 -12.55
N TYR A 243 8.91 -20.67 -12.66
CA TYR A 243 9.28 -20.09 -13.94
C TYR A 243 10.26 -20.99 -14.70
N ASP A 244 11.36 -21.38 -14.04
CA ASP A 244 12.43 -22.19 -14.63
C ASP A 244 11.90 -23.59 -15.04
N ALA A 245 10.91 -24.13 -14.31
CA ALA A 245 10.22 -25.38 -14.66
C ALA A 245 9.18 -25.23 -15.80
N GLY A 246 9.01 -24.04 -16.37
CA GLY A 246 8.02 -23.75 -17.41
C GLY A 246 6.56 -23.80 -16.92
N ARG A 247 6.33 -23.89 -15.61
CA ARG A 247 5.00 -23.97 -15.00
C ARG A 247 4.21 -22.66 -15.14
N LEU A 248 4.89 -21.53 -15.34
CA LEU A 248 4.27 -20.22 -15.55
C LEU A 248 4.01 -19.87 -17.03
N THR A 249 4.14 -20.84 -17.94
CA THR A 249 3.65 -20.70 -19.32
C THR A 249 2.12 -20.65 -19.34
N LYS A 250 1.53 -19.80 -20.18
CA LYS A 250 0.08 -19.53 -20.19
C LYS A 250 -0.43 -19.12 -18.80
N CYS A 251 0.33 -18.33 -18.07
CA CYS A 251 -0.08 -17.81 -16.76
C CYS A 251 0.12 -16.31 -16.66
N THR A 252 -0.91 -15.60 -16.22
CA THR A 252 -0.75 -14.25 -15.67
C THR A 252 -0.71 -14.37 -14.16
N LEU A 253 0.44 -14.04 -13.56
CA LEU A 253 0.66 -14.12 -12.12
C LEU A 253 0.71 -12.70 -11.54
N VAL A 254 -0.13 -12.41 -10.55
CA VAL A 254 -0.12 -11.12 -9.83
C VAL A 254 0.25 -11.38 -8.38
N LEU A 255 1.32 -10.75 -7.94
CA LEU A 255 1.84 -10.85 -6.58
C LEU A 255 1.58 -9.51 -5.87
N THR A 256 0.92 -9.51 -4.72
CA THR A 256 0.71 -8.27 -3.97
C THR A 256 1.55 -8.22 -2.70
N GLY A 257 1.82 -7.02 -2.20
CA GLY A 257 2.14 -6.88 -0.78
C GLY A 257 2.41 -5.45 -0.35
N SER A 258 2.32 -5.24 0.96
CA SER A 258 2.52 -3.91 1.56
C SER A 258 3.98 -3.52 1.76
N HIS A 259 4.91 -4.47 1.84
CA HIS A 259 6.32 -4.21 2.15
C HIS A 259 7.13 -3.91 0.89
N SER A 260 7.34 -2.63 0.58
CA SER A 260 7.79 -2.22 -0.75
C SER A 260 9.26 -2.56 -1.03
N ILE A 261 10.15 -2.51 -0.03
CA ILE A 261 11.59 -2.73 -0.20
C ILE A 261 11.93 -4.21 -0.38
N ASP A 262 11.35 -5.10 0.42
CA ASP A 262 11.57 -6.54 0.31
C ASP A 262 11.01 -7.05 -1.01
N LEU A 263 9.83 -6.57 -1.41
CA LEU A 263 9.28 -6.86 -2.72
C LEU A 263 10.16 -6.30 -3.85
N ARG A 264 10.64 -5.05 -3.77
CA ARG A 264 11.51 -4.46 -4.80
C ARG A 264 12.79 -5.30 -4.97
N LYS A 265 13.52 -5.55 -3.88
CA LYS A 265 14.76 -6.34 -3.89
C LYS A 265 14.50 -7.78 -4.37
N ALA A 266 13.41 -8.39 -3.91
CA ALA A 266 13.01 -9.73 -4.36
C ALA A 266 12.70 -9.75 -5.86
N THR A 267 12.03 -8.72 -6.40
CA THR A 267 11.72 -8.62 -7.83
C THR A 267 12.96 -8.44 -8.70
N GLU A 268 14.01 -7.79 -8.21
CA GLU A 268 15.30 -7.68 -8.90
C GLU A 268 15.93 -9.07 -9.11
N THR A 269 15.75 -10.00 -8.15
CA THR A 269 16.22 -11.40 -8.30
C THR A 269 15.46 -12.19 -9.38
N LEU A 270 14.26 -11.73 -9.75
CA LEU A 270 13.43 -12.30 -10.81
C LEU A 270 13.74 -11.67 -12.18
N ALA A 271 14.79 -10.86 -12.33
CA ALA A 271 15.18 -10.28 -13.61
C ALA A 271 15.26 -11.34 -14.72
N ARG A 272 14.67 -11.04 -15.88
CA ARG A 272 14.47 -11.95 -17.03
C ARG A 272 13.54 -13.16 -16.81
N ARG A 273 13.05 -13.37 -15.58
CA ARG A 273 12.07 -14.40 -15.21
C ARG A 273 10.69 -13.83 -14.90
N ARG A 274 10.36 -12.71 -15.55
CA ARG A 274 9.05 -12.03 -15.42
C ARG A 274 8.14 -12.28 -16.62
N GLY A 275 8.57 -13.15 -17.54
CA GLY A 275 7.82 -13.54 -18.74
C GLY A 275 7.87 -12.47 -19.84
N GLU A 276 6.74 -12.26 -20.51
CA GLU A 276 6.59 -11.45 -21.72
C GLU A 276 6.57 -9.93 -21.47
N VAL A 277 7.39 -9.43 -20.55
CA VAL A 277 7.44 -8.00 -20.14
C VAL A 277 7.66 -7.07 -21.34
N GLY A 278 8.43 -7.49 -22.34
CA GLY A 278 8.67 -6.72 -23.57
C GLY A 278 7.42 -6.50 -24.43
N LYS A 279 6.34 -7.27 -24.22
CA LYS A 279 5.06 -7.09 -24.92
C LYS A 279 4.10 -6.13 -24.20
N LEU A 280 4.41 -5.75 -22.96
CA LEU A 280 3.57 -4.82 -22.20
C LEU A 280 3.60 -3.43 -22.85
N LYS A 281 2.44 -2.79 -22.98
CA LYS A 281 2.30 -1.43 -23.53
C LYS A 281 3.10 -0.39 -22.76
N ASP A 282 3.18 -0.55 -21.43
CA ASP A 282 3.92 0.36 -20.56
C ASP A 282 5.30 -0.18 -20.14
N HIS A 283 5.65 -1.41 -20.52
CA HIS A 283 6.87 -2.11 -20.09
C HIS A 283 7.06 -2.18 -18.55
N LEU A 284 5.99 -2.00 -17.76
CA LEU A 284 6.05 -1.96 -16.30
C LEU A 284 5.32 -3.15 -15.67
N PRO A 285 6.03 -4.23 -15.30
CA PRO A 285 5.42 -5.33 -14.57
C PRO A 285 5.27 -5.03 -13.07
N ASP A 286 5.99 -4.03 -12.54
CA ASP A 286 5.85 -3.58 -11.16
C ASP A 286 4.89 -2.38 -11.11
N LYS A 287 3.76 -2.57 -10.45
CA LYS A 287 2.68 -1.60 -10.30
C LYS A 287 2.67 -1.06 -8.87
N ILE A 288 2.53 0.25 -8.69
CA ILE A 288 2.46 0.89 -7.37
C ILE A 288 1.10 1.56 -7.23
N LEU A 289 0.29 1.07 -6.29
CA LEU A 289 -0.99 1.66 -5.93
C LEU A 289 -0.80 2.57 -4.72
N LEU A 290 -0.89 3.88 -4.94
CA LEU A 290 -0.81 4.90 -3.90
C LEU A 290 -2.23 5.40 -3.55
N PRO A 291 -2.41 6.16 -2.44
CA PRO A 291 -3.64 6.89 -2.18
C PRO A 291 -4.03 7.76 -3.38
N THR A 292 -5.32 8.05 -3.55
CA THR A 292 -5.82 8.83 -4.70
C THR A 292 -5.07 10.14 -4.85
N LYS A 293 -4.73 10.52 -6.09
CA LYS A 293 -4.25 11.90 -6.36
C LYS A 293 -5.39 12.88 -6.11
N PHE A 294 -5.08 14.15 -5.88
CA PHE A 294 -6.12 15.17 -5.79
C PHE A 294 -6.99 15.25 -7.06
N SER A 295 -6.40 15.05 -8.25
CA SER A 295 -7.17 14.97 -9.50
C SER A 295 -8.19 13.82 -9.53
N GLU A 296 -7.85 12.67 -8.97
CA GLU A 296 -8.74 11.49 -8.89
C GLU A 296 -9.77 11.65 -7.77
N TYR A 297 -9.39 12.29 -6.67
CA TYR A 297 -10.28 12.68 -5.59
C TYR A 297 -11.39 13.60 -6.10
N VAL A 298 -11.03 14.63 -6.86
CA VAL A 298 -12.01 15.57 -7.43
C VAL A 298 -12.86 14.90 -8.52
N ASP A 299 -12.25 14.10 -9.42
CA ASP A 299 -12.98 13.32 -10.44
C ASP A 299 -14.06 12.41 -9.83
N THR A 300 -13.82 11.88 -8.62
CA THR A 300 -14.76 10.98 -7.93
C THR A 300 -15.83 11.75 -7.13
N ARG A 301 -15.56 13.00 -6.72
CA ARG A 301 -16.40 13.74 -5.76
C ARG A 301 -17.23 14.88 -6.33
N SER A 302 -16.97 15.33 -7.55
CA SER A 302 -17.77 16.36 -8.21
C SER A 302 -18.08 15.97 -9.64
N GLU A 303 -19.35 15.66 -9.93
CA GLU A 303 -19.83 15.37 -11.29
C GLU A 303 -19.59 16.54 -12.25
N ARG A 304 -19.73 17.77 -11.74
CA ARG A 304 -19.50 18.99 -12.50
C ARG A 304 -18.05 19.09 -12.98
N ILE A 305 -17.09 18.88 -12.09
CA ILE A 305 -15.66 18.96 -12.42
C ILE A 305 -15.20 17.71 -13.18
N GLN A 306 -15.78 16.55 -12.88
CA GLN A 306 -15.52 15.27 -13.55
C GLN A 306 -15.68 15.38 -15.07
N THR A 307 -16.75 16.02 -15.54
CA THR A 307 -17.00 16.20 -16.97
C THR A 307 -15.84 16.95 -17.64
N MET A 308 -15.39 18.07 -17.06
CA MET A 308 -14.27 18.85 -17.59
C MET A 308 -12.94 18.08 -17.55
N ILE A 309 -12.67 17.37 -16.44
CA ILE A 309 -11.47 16.54 -16.29
C ILE A 309 -11.40 15.46 -17.38
N ARG A 310 -12.53 14.83 -17.71
CA ARG A 310 -12.64 13.78 -18.71
C ARG A 310 -12.57 14.33 -20.14
N ASP A 311 -13.34 15.37 -20.45
CA ASP A 311 -13.40 15.97 -21.79
C ASP A 311 -12.05 16.52 -22.24
N TRP A 312 -11.27 17.08 -21.32
CA TRP A 312 -9.94 17.59 -21.63
C TRP A 312 -8.84 16.56 -21.50
N ASP A 313 -9.17 15.31 -21.20
CA ASP A 313 -8.22 14.23 -20.97
C ASP A 313 -7.16 14.57 -19.91
N LEU A 314 -7.51 15.37 -18.90
CA LEU A 314 -6.58 15.81 -17.84
C LEU A 314 -6.00 14.65 -17.05
N LEU A 315 -6.60 13.47 -17.14
CA LEU A 315 -6.18 12.24 -16.51
C LEU A 315 -5.12 11.49 -17.36
N LYS A 316 -5.02 11.71 -18.66
CA LYS A 316 -4.09 11.00 -19.56
C LYS A 316 -2.67 11.60 -19.53
N ARG A 317 -1.64 10.74 -19.56
CA ARG A 317 -0.21 11.16 -19.52
C ARG A 317 0.16 12.17 -20.62
N PRO A 318 -0.12 11.94 -21.91
CA PRO A 318 0.31 12.85 -22.98
C PRO A 318 -0.22 14.26 -22.79
N ARG A 319 -1.47 14.38 -22.33
CA ARG A 319 -2.10 15.66 -22.07
C ARG A 319 -1.45 16.39 -20.90
N ARG A 320 -1.25 15.71 -19.77
CA ARG A 320 -0.52 16.27 -18.61
C ARG A 320 0.87 16.78 -19.02
N HIS A 321 1.61 15.99 -19.79
CA HIS A 321 2.93 16.38 -20.27
C HIS A 321 2.89 17.63 -21.15
N ALA A 322 1.87 17.77 -22.00
CA ALA A 322 1.69 18.97 -22.82
C ALA A 322 1.40 20.22 -21.97
N LEU A 323 0.55 20.11 -20.94
CA LEU A 323 0.21 21.23 -20.05
C LEU A 323 1.42 21.65 -19.20
N TRP A 324 2.14 20.68 -18.63
CA TRP A 324 3.37 20.97 -17.87
C TRP A 324 4.49 21.52 -18.77
N SER A 325 4.53 21.13 -20.06
CA SER A 325 5.44 21.75 -21.02
C SER A 325 5.13 23.23 -21.26
N GLN A 326 3.86 23.64 -21.27
CA GLN A 326 3.46 25.06 -21.34
C GLN A 326 3.91 25.81 -20.08
N ILE A 327 3.65 25.25 -18.89
CA ILE A 327 4.09 25.83 -17.61
C ILE A 327 5.62 26.02 -17.60
N MET A 328 6.39 25.05 -18.08
CA MET A 328 7.85 25.14 -18.20
C MET A 328 8.34 26.22 -19.18
N LYS A 329 7.49 26.69 -20.10
CA LYS A 329 7.78 27.81 -21.00
C LYS A 329 7.30 29.15 -20.44
N GLY A 330 6.63 29.16 -19.29
CA GLY A 330 6.00 30.35 -18.72
C GLY A 330 4.67 30.69 -19.40
N GLU A 331 4.07 29.72 -20.08
CA GLU A 331 2.76 29.84 -20.71
C GLU A 331 1.69 29.27 -19.76
N LEU A 332 0.68 30.08 -19.43
CA LEU A 332 -0.42 29.63 -18.59
C LEU A 332 -1.38 28.76 -19.42
N PRO A 333 -1.66 27.50 -19.03
CA PRO A 333 -2.60 26.67 -19.78
C PRO A 333 -4.03 27.17 -19.65
N LYS A 334 -4.77 27.19 -20.77
CA LYS A 334 -6.17 27.66 -20.83
C LYS A 334 -7.10 26.91 -19.87
N GLU A 335 -6.83 25.62 -19.67
CA GLU A 335 -7.55 24.75 -18.76
C GLU A 335 -7.48 25.27 -17.32
N VAL A 336 -6.36 25.88 -16.92
CA VAL A 336 -6.21 26.50 -15.58
C VAL A 336 -7.06 27.77 -15.48
N GLU A 337 -7.11 28.59 -16.53
CA GLU A 337 -7.95 29.78 -16.58
C GLU A 337 -9.44 29.41 -16.49
N GLU A 338 -9.87 28.37 -17.19
CA GLU A 338 -11.25 27.90 -17.16
C GLU A 338 -11.61 27.25 -15.80
N LEU A 339 -10.71 26.42 -15.23
CA LEU A 339 -10.91 25.84 -13.90
C LEU A 339 -10.94 26.90 -12.79
N LYS A 340 -10.36 28.08 -13.03
CA LYS A 340 -10.43 29.20 -12.07
C LYS A 340 -11.87 29.61 -11.77
N LEU A 341 -12.78 29.45 -12.73
CA LEU A 341 -14.22 29.72 -12.55
C LEU A 341 -14.86 28.79 -11.50
N LEU A 342 -14.29 27.59 -11.32
CA LEU A 342 -14.73 26.59 -10.34
C LEU A 342 -13.87 26.59 -9.07
N SER A 343 -12.96 27.57 -8.93
CA SER A 343 -11.95 27.56 -7.87
C SER A 343 -12.53 27.48 -6.46
N LYS A 344 -13.74 27.99 -6.20
CA LYS A 344 -14.37 27.87 -4.87
C LYS A 344 -14.70 26.42 -4.52
N GLU A 345 -15.30 25.68 -5.45
CA GLU A 345 -15.66 24.27 -5.28
C GLU A 345 -14.40 23.39 -5.15
N VAL A 346 -13.43 23.58 -6.07
CA VAL A 346 -12.15 22.86 -6.02
C VAL A 346 -11.39 23.15 -4.71
N GLN A 347 -11.44 24.39 -4.21
CA GLN A 347 -10.80 24.75 -2.94
C GLN A 347 -11.49 24.10 -1.73
N THR A 348 -12.82 23.96 -1.74
CA THR A 348 -13.54 23.20 -0.70
C THR A 348 -13.10 21.74 -0.70
N LEU A 349 -13.09 21.10 -1.88
CA LEU A 349 -12.59 19.72 -2.02
C LEU A 349 -11.12 19.59 -1.59
N PHE A 350 -10.29 20.61 -1.85
CA PHE A 350 -8.90 20.62 -1.41
C PHE A 350 -8.76 20.69 0.11
N LYS A 351 -9.58 21.49 0.81
CA LYS A 351 -9.58 21.53 2.28
C LYS A 351 -9.99 20.18 2.86
N GLU A 352 -10.97 19.52 2.26
CA GLU A 352 -11.39 18.18 2.67
C GLU A 352 -10.29 17.14 2.38
N TYR A 353 -9.59 17.24 1.25
CA TYR A 353 -8.42 16.41 0.95
C TYR A 353 -7.27 16.60 1.95
N LEU A 354 -7.03 17.83 2.45
CA LEU A 354 -6.05 18.08 3.51
C LEU A 354 -6.42 17.43 4.86
N LEU A 355 -7.69 17.05 5.05
CA LEU A 355 -8.18 16.32 6.23
C LEU A 355 -8.20 14.81 6.01
N THR A 356 -8.75 14.36 4.88
CA THR A 356 -8.99 12.93 4.58
C THR A 356 -7.81 12.24 3.91
N GLY A 357 -6.93 13.00 3.28
CA GLY A 357 -5.99 12.48 2.28
C GLY A 357 -6.72 11.76 1.14
N GLY A 358 -5.99 10.85 0.49
CA GLY A 358 -6.47 10.08 -0.65
C GLY A 358 -6.81 8.62 -0.33
N VAL A 359 -6.80 8.18 0.93
CA VAL A 359 -7.06 6.78 1.31
C VAL A 359 -8.56 6.46 1.19
N PRO A 360 -9.00 5.56 0.28
CA PRO A 360 -10.42 5.43 -0.07
C PRO A 360 -11.37 5.19 1.11
N LYS A 361 -10.99 4.31 2.05
CA LYS A 361 -11.80 4.02 3.25
C LYS A 361 -11.98 5.24 4.16
N VAL A 362 -10.95 6.08 4.26
CA VAL A 362 -10.98 7.31 5.06
C VAL A 362 -11.88 8.34 4.39
N VAL A 363 -11.76 8.49 3.07
CA VAL A 363 -12.60 9.39 2.28
C VAL A 363 -14.06 8.99 2.37
N ASP A 364 -14.36 7.70 2.21
CA ASP A 364 -15.73 7.17 2.36
C ASP A 364 -16.29 7.41 3.77
N SER A 365 -15.52 7.13 4.82
CA SER A 365 -15.92 7.40 6.21
C SER A 365 -16.30 8.87 6.44
N TYR A 366 -15.51 9.79 5.89
CA TYR A 366 -15.76 11.22 5.97
C TYR A 366 -17.02 11.64 5.19
N ILE A 367 -17.18 11.18 3.95
CA ILE A 367 -18.36 11.50 3.13
C ILE A 367 -19.64 10.91 3.74
N SER A 368 -19.52 9.73 4.36
CA SER A 368 -20.66 9.01 4.91
C SER A 368 -21.12 9.56 6.25
N SER A 369 -20.21 10.02 7.12
CA SER A 369 -20.51 10.41 8.50
C SER A 369 -20.20 11.87 8.86
N GLY A 370 -19.50 12.62 7.99
CA GLY A 370 -19.00 13.96 8.27
C GLY A 370 -17.78 14.00 9.21
N SER A 371 -17.24 12.84 9.58
CA SER A 371 -16.06 12.70 10.44
C SER A 371 -15.23 11.48 10.04
N ILE A 372 -13.99 11.39 10.52
CA ILE A 372 -13.18 10.18 10.36
C ILE A 372 -13.12 9.49 11.72
N SER A 373 -13.48 8.21 11.78
CA SER A 373 -13.48 7.47 13.04
C SER A 373 -12.07 7.30 13.60
N LYS A 374 -11.95 7.28 14.93
CA LYS A 374 -10.69 7.05 15.66
C LYS A 374 -10.04 5.71 15.26
N ASP A 375 -10.87 4.68 15.10
CA ASP A 375 -10.43 3.33 14.72
C ASP A 375 -9.66 3.32 13.40
N LEU A 376 -10.04 4.11 12.40
CA LEU A 376 -9.33 4.17 11.12
C LEU A 376 -7.90 4.70 11.28
N TYR A 377 -7.70 5.72 12.11
CA TYR A 377 -6.38 6.24 12.43
C TYR A 377 -5.55 5.22 13.22
N GLU A 378 -6.15 4.61 14.24
CA GLU A 378 -5.47 3.61 15.08
C GLU A 378 -5.10 2.35 14.30
N ASP A 379 -5.97 1.87 13.41
CA ASP A 379 -5.70 0.75 12.53
C ASP A 379 -4.50 1.02 11.63
N TYR A 380 -4.43 2.21 11.03
CA TYR A 380 -3.28 2.61 10.20
C TYR A 380 -1.99 2.66 11.03
N VAL A 381 -2.03 3.26 12.22
CA VAL A 381 -0.87 3.32 13.11
C VAL A 381 -0.42 1.92 13.54
N ASN A 382 -1.35 1.05 13.96
CA ASN A 382 -1.08 -0.32 14.37
C ASN A 382 -0.45 -1.14 13.23
N LEU A 383 -0.87 -0.88 11.99
CA LEU A 383 -0.26 -1.47 10.80
C LEU A 383 1.21 -1.04 10.64
N VAL A 384 1.53 0.25 10.77
CA VAL A 384 2.92 0.75 10.74
C VAL A 384 3.74 0.19 11.91
N LEU A 385 3.15 0.09 13.11
CA LEU A 385 3.80 -0.47 14.30
C LEU A 385 4.13 -1.97 14.15
N ARG A 386 3.26 -2.74 13.50
CA ARG A 386 3.55 -4.14 13.16
C ARG A 386 4.70 -4.25 12.17
N ASP A 387 4.76 -3.35 11.20
CA ASP A 387 5.82 -3.36 10.19
C ASP A 387 7.17 -3.03 10.81
N ILE A 388 7.27 -1.98 11.63
CA ILE A 388 8.54 -1.65 12.31
C ILE A 388 8.99 -2.79 13.25
N ALA A 389 8.05 -3.49 13.91
CA ALA A 389 8.37 -4.64 14.76
C ALA A 389 8.93 -5.82 13.95
N ARG A 390 8.38 -6.11 12.76
CA ARG A 390 8.94 -7.12 11.83
C ARG A 390 10.38 -6.80 11.41
N TRP A 391 10.75 -5.53 11.42
CA TRP A 391 12.10 -5.02 11.11
C TRP A 391 13.02 -4.94 12.33
N ASN A 392 12.63 -5.54 13.47
CA ASN A 392 13.32 -5.44 14.76
C ASN A 392 13.54 -3.98 15.23
N GLY A 393 12.68 -3.06 14.77
CA GLY A 393 12.66 -1.68 15.23
C GLY A 393 11.92 -1.52 16.56
N ARG A 394 12.22 -0.44 17.27
CA ARG A 394 11.62 -0.08 18.56
C ARG A 394 10.59 1.03 18.34
N GLU A 395 9.36 0.79 18.78
CA GLU A 395 8.26 1.76 18.68
C GLU A 395 8.64 3.14 19.27
N ILE A 396 9.32 3.16 20.41
CA ILE A 396 9.67 4.41 21.09
C ILE A 396 10.60 5.30 20.24
N VAL A 397 11.50 4.68 19.48
CA VAL A 397 12.40 5.38 18.57
C VAL A 397 11.62 5.90 17.36
N LEU A 398 10.71 5.09 16.80
CA LEU A 398 9.83 5.53 15.72
C LEU A 398 9.02 6.75 16.14
N ARG A 399 8.46 6.73 17.36
CA ARG A 399 7.68 7.84 17.92
C ARG A 399 8.50 9.13 17.99
N GLN A 400 9.75 9.05 18.45
CA GLN A 400 10.65 10.20 18.53
C GLN A 400 11.02 10.73 17.14
N VAL A 401 11.35 9.85 16.20
CA VAL A 401 11.64 10.23 14.81
C VAL A 401 10.44 10.93 14.17
N VAL A 402 9.25 10.37 14.32
CA VAL A 402 8.00 10.94 13.80
C VAL A 402 7.73 12.33 14.38
N ARG A 403 7.92 12.54 15.70
CA ARG A 403 7.82 13.88 16.32
C ARG A 403 8.79 14.87 15.70
N LYS A 404 10.05 14.49 15.54
CA LYS A 404 11.09 15.36 14.94
C LYS A 404 10.78 15.70 13.48
N LEU A 405 10.25 14.75 12.71
CA LEU A 405 9.80 15.00 11.34
C LEU A 405 8.66 16.00 11.28
N MET A 406 7.75 16.01 12.26
CA MET A 406 6.65 16.97 12.33
C MET A 406 7.12 18.36 12.74
N GLU A 407 8.06 18.46 13.68
CA GLU A 407 8.71 19.72 14.05
C GLU A 407 9.46 20.32 12.84
N ALA A 408 10.12 19.48 12.07
CA ALA A 408 10.88 19.84 10.88
C ALA A 408 10.03 19.89 9.58
N LEU A 409 8.70 19.87 9.66
CA LEU A 409 7.86 19.88 8.46
C LEU A 409 8.10 21.17 7.66
N GLY A 410 8.46 21.03 6.38
CA GLY A 410 8.82 22.14 5.48
C GLY A 410 10.23 22.71 5.69
N THR A 411 11.02 22.18 6.63
CA THR A 411 12.39 22.66 6.89
C THR A 411 13.42 21.56 6.62
N ALA A 412 14.61 21.97 6.18
CA ALA A 412 15.70 21.03 5.93
C ALA A 412 16.40 20.68 7.24
N ILE A 413 16.52 19.39 7.54
CA ILE A 413 17.16 18.88 8.76
C ILE A 413 18.25 17.87 8.41
N SER A 414 19.37 17.92 9.13
CA SER A 414 20.45 16.92 8.99
C SER A 414 20.13 15.66 9.80
N LEU A 415 20.78 14.56 9.47
CA LEU A 415 20.75 13.34 10.30
C LEU A 415 21.19 13.60 11.75
N ASN A 416 22.04 14.62 11.96
CA ASN A 416 22.45 15.00 13.30
C ASN A 416 21.37 15.78 14.03
N GLY A 417 20.68 16.69 13.34
CA GLY A 417 19.52 17.40 13.89
C GLY A 417 18.37 16.46 14.26
N LEU A 418 18.11 15.44 13.45
CA LEU A 418 17.07 14.43 13.75
C LEU A 418 17.41 13.54 14.94
N ARG A 419 18.70 13.43 15.32
CA ARG A 419 19.14 12.69 16.51
C ARG A 419 19.00 13.52 17.77
N GLN A 420 19.22 14.84 17.70
CA GLN A 420 19.15 15.71 18.87
C GLN A 420 17.80 15.55 19.56
N GLU A 421 17.83 15.34 20.89
CA GLU A 421 16.64 15.12 21.74
C GLU A 421 15.85 13.83 21.45
N THR A 422 16.45 12.88 20.75
CA THR A 422 15.95 11.50 20.67
C THR A 422 16.84 10.58 21.51
N ASP A 423 16.31 9.48 22.04
CA ASP A 423 17.07 8.46 22.77
C ASP A 423 17.94 7.60 21.83
N VAL A 424 18.17 8.09 20.61
CA VAL A 424 18.93 7.42 19.57
C VAL A 424 20.41 7.70 19.76
N SER A 425 21.16 6.65 20.09
CA SER A 425 22.60 6.72 20.32
C SER A 425 23.44 6.89 19.04
N SER A 426 22.90 6.59 17.85
CA SER A 426 23.64 6.61 16.59
C SER A 426 22.84 7.16 15.40
N HIS A 427 23.46 8.00 14.57
CA HIS A 427 22.88 8.51 13.31
C HIS A 427 22.50 7.41 12.33
N HIS A 428 23.18 6.25 12.40
CA HIS A 428 22.83 5.08 11.59
C HIS A 428 21.39 4.61 11.89
N THR A 429 21.01 4.59 13.17
CA THR A 429 19.66 4.20 13.58
C THR A 429 18.63 5.18 13.06
N THR A 430 18.85 6.49 13.14
CA THR A 430 17.93 7.49 12.55
C THR A 430 17.79 7.31 11.03
N GLY A 431 18.89 7.00 10.33
CA GLY A 431 18.88 6.68 8.91
C GLY A 431 17.96 5.49 8.59
N VAL A 432 18.12 4.38 9.33
CA VAL A 432 17.29 3.16 9.14
C VAL A 432 15.80 3.44 9.30
N TYR A 433 15.38 4.27 10.26
CA TYR A 433 13.95 4.58 10.44
C TYR A 433 13.42 5.49 9.34
N LEU A 434 14.23 6.40 8.80
CA LEU A 434 13.84 7.22 7.66
C LEU A 434 13.71 6.38 6.39
N ASP A 435 14.66 5.47 6.17
CA ASP A 435 14.59 4.54 5.04
C ASP A 435 13.34 3.65 5.17
N PHE A 436 13.06 3.12 6.37
CA PHE A 436 11.81 2.40 6.64
C PHE A 436 10.56 3.23 6.33
N LEU A 437 10.49 4.48 6.80
CA LEU A 437 9.32 5.35 6.56
C LEU A 437 9.16 5.68 5.07
N LYS A 438 10.28 5.94 4.37
CA LYS A 438 10.28 6.17 2.92
C LYS A 438 9.81 4.93 2.16
N ASP A 439 10.39 3.78 2.49
CA ASP A 439 10.07 2.51 1.83
C ASP A 439 8.67 1.98 2.20
N SER A 440 8.07 2.47 3.28
CA SER A 440 6.68 2.17 3.67
C SER A 440 5.65 3.13 3.09
N PHE A 441 6.06 4.01 2.17
CA PHE A 441 5.23 5.05 1.56
C PHE A 441 4.63 6.04 2.58
N VAL A 442 5.38 6.36 3.63
CA VAL A 442 4.97 7.32 4.66
C VAL A 442 5.51 8.71 4.36
N ILE A 443 6.78 8.80 3.96
CA ILE A 443 7.46 10.07 3.69
C ILE A 443 8.23 10.05 2.37
N ASP A 444 8.28 11.20 1.72
CA ASP A 444 9.24 11.55 0.70
C ASP A 444 10.44 12.27 1.32
N ILE A 445 11.65 11.98 0.81
CA ILE A 445 12.90 12.61 1.24
C ILE A 445 13.48 13.39 0.07
N ILE A 446 13.48 14.72 0.19
CA ILE A 446 13.95 15.63 -0.85
C ILE A 446 15.34 16.14 -0.48
N GLN A 447 16.31 15.85 -1.35
CA GLN A 447 17.71 16.20 -1.15
C GLN A 447 18.02 17.63 -1.61
N LYS A 448 19.10 18.20 -1.09
CA LYS A 448 19.59 19.50 -1.54
C LYS A 448 20.26 19.38 -2.90
N LEU A 449 19.92 20.28 -3.82
CA LEU A 449 20.62 20.43 -5.09
C LEU A 449 21.93 21.21 -4.91
N ASP A 450 23.04 20.61 -5.30
CA ASP A 450 24.29 21.31 -5.62
C ASP A 450 24.28 21.64 -7.11
N LEU A 451 23.96 22.89 -7.44
CA LEU A 451 23.89 23.36 -8.83
C LEU A 451 25.21 23.24 -9.58
N SER A 452 26.35 23.29 -8.88
CA SER A 452 27.67 23.19 -9.52
C SER A 452 27.96 21.78 -10.02
N LYS A 453 27.47 20.77 -9.30
CA LYS A 453 27.63 19.35 -9.62
C LYS A 453 26.44 18.76 -10.38
N ASP A 454 25.34 19.52 -10.47
CA ASP A 454 24.06 19.08 -11.02
C ASP A 454 23.56 17.77 -10.37
N ALA A 455 23.78 17.68 -9.06
CA ALA A 455 23.56 16.48 -8.26
C ALA A 455 23.26 16.85 -6.80
N SER A 456 22.81 15.87 -6.01
CA SER A 456 22.69 16.02 -4.57
C SER A 456 23.91 15.49 -3.81
N ASN A 457 24.06 15.93 -2.56
CA ASN A 457 25.03 15.37 -1.62
C ASN A 457 24.31 14.69 -0.46
N VAL A 458 24.58 13.41 -0.24
CA VAL A 458 23.94 12.59 0.81
C VAL A 458 24.14 13.15 2.22
N ARG A 459 25.24 13.90 2.43
CA ARG A 459 25.57 14.50 3.74
C ARG A 459 24.83 15.81 4.01
N ASP A 460 24.26 16.43 2.98
CA ASP A 460 23.54 17.68 3.16
C ASP A 460 22.24 17.45 3.96
N PRO A 461 21.71 18.50 4.63
CA PRO A 461 20.38 18.46 5.18
C PRO A 461 19.34 18.08 4.11
N ARG A 462 18.21 17.55 4.56
CA ARG A 462 17.13 17.05 3.70
C ARG A 462 15.78 17.50 4.20
N LYS A 463 14.84 17.72 3.29
CA LYS A 463 13.44 17.95 3.63
C LYS A 463 12.70 16.62 3.63
N SER A 464 11.81 16.45 4.60
CA SER A 464 10.91 15.30 4.66
C SER A 464 9.47 15.78 4.51
N HIS A 465 8.72 15.12 3.64
CA HIS A 465 7.32 15.41 3.36
C HIS A 465 6.49 14.16 3.55
N PHE A 466 5.33 14.25 4.17
CA PHE A 466 4.43 13.09 4.26
C PHE A 466 3.75 12.84 2.92
N GLU A 467 3.66 11.58 2.51
CA GLU A 467 3.08 11.21 1.22
C GLU A 467 1.57 11.52 1.12
N ASP A 468 0.88 11.51 2.25
CA ASP A 468 -0.57 11.69 2.32
C ASP A 468 -1.01 12.44 3.60
N PRO A 469 -1.97 13.38 3.52
CA PRO A 469 -2.48 14.10 4.68
C PRO A 469 -3.06 13.23 5.79
N PHE A 470 -3.78 12.15 5.47
CA PHE A 470 -4.30 11.25 6.50
C PHE A 470 -3.18 10.53 7.23
N ILE A 471 -2.16 10.05 6.49
CA ILE A 471 -0.98 9.42 7.08
C ILE A 471 -0.27 10.38 8.05
N PHE A 472 -0.13 11.65 7.66
CA PHE A 472 0.39 12.70 8.52
C PHE A 472 -0.43 12.85 9.82
N HIS A 473 -1.75 13.00 9.72
CA HIS A 473 -2.63 13.18 10.88
C HIS A 473 -2.64 11.94 11.79
N ALA A 474 -2.62 10.74 11.23
CA ALA A 474 -2.60 9.47 11.96
C ALA A 474 -1.33 9.34 12.81
N LEU A 475 -0.17 9.50 12.18
CA LEU A 475 1.10 9.39 12.90
C LEU A 475 1.31 10.56 13.86
N ARG A 476 0.81 11.75 13.54
CA ARG A 476 0.95 12.94 14.39
C ARG A 476 0.19 12.81 15.69
N SER A 477 -1.07 12.42 15.60
CA SER A 477 -1.91 12.23 16.78
C SER A 477 -1.40 11.11 17.68
N TRP A 478 -0.98 9.97 17.11
CA TRP A 478 -0.32 8.90 17.85
C TRP A 478 0.97 9.37 18.53
N ALA A 479 1.84 10.07 17.79
CA ALA A 479 3.10 10.55 18.33
C ALA A 479 2.87 11.55 19.47
N LEU A 480 1.83 12.38 19.40
CA LEU A 480 1.47 13.34 20.44
C LEU A 480 0.61 12.75 21.57
N GLY A 481 0.05 11.55 21.40
CA GLY A 481 -0.88 10.93 22.34
C GLY A 481 -2.22 11.67 22.44
N ARG A 482 -2.75 12.16 21.32
CA ARG A 482 -3.97 12.98 21.24
C ARG A 482 -5.04 12.34 20.38
N ASP A 483 -6.28 12.79 20.53
CA ASP A 483 -7.38 12.39 19.64
C ASP A 483 -7.09 12.78 18.18
N PRO A 484 -7.15 11.84 17.22
CA PRO A 484 -6.69 12.08 15.85
C PRO A 484 -7.52 13.09 15.09
N TYR A 485 -8.85 12.94 15.12
CA TYR A 485 -9.73 13.78 14.31
C TYR A 485 -9.75 15.23 14.82
N ARG A 486 -9.87 15.41 16.14
CA ARG A 486 -9.83 16.74 16.76
C ARG A 486 -8.49 17.43 16.52
N GLU A 487 -7.38 16.71 16.66
CA GLU A 487 -6.05 17.27 16.46
C GLU A 487 -5.77 17.61 14.98
N ALA A 488 -6.34 16.86 14.03
CA ALA A 488 -6.30 17.20 12.61
C ALA A 488 -7.05 18.52 12.34
N LEU A 489 -8.25 18.69 12.89
CA LEU A 489 -9.02 19.95 12.76
C LEU A 489 -8.28 21.15 13.38
N ASN A 490 -7.69 20.96 14.57
CA ASN A 490 -6.89 21.99 15.22
C ASN A 490 -5.70 22.40 14.33
N PHE A 491 -4.96 21.43 13.78
CA PHE A 491 -3.85 21.70 12.88
C PHE A 491 -4.29 22.49 11.64
N LEU A 492 -5.42 22.11 11.05
CA LEU A 492 -5.95 22.76 9.85
C LEU A 492 -6.55 24.15 10.10
N SER A 493 -6.76 24.53 11.37
CA SER A 493 -7.19 25.88 11.73
C SER A 493 -6.07 26.93 11.70
N GLU A 494 -4.80 26.49 11.68
CA GLU A 494 -3.63 27.35 11.75
C GLU A 494 -2.99 27.53 10.35
N PRO A 495 -3.10 28.71 9.71
CA PRO A 495 -2.69 28.90 8.32
C PRO A 495 -1.22 28.57 8.02
N GLU A 496 -0.31 28.91 8.94
CA GLU A 496 1.12 28.61 8.78
C GLU A 496 1.40 27.10 8.76
N LYS A 497 0.72 26.34 9.62
CA LYS A 497 0.82 24.88 9.68
C LYS A 497 0.21 24.24 8.43
N VAL A 498 -0.93 24.75 7.97
CA VAL A 498 -1.57 24.30 6.72
C VAL A 498 -0.62 24.48 5.53
N SER A 499 0.10 25.61 5.44
CA SER A 499 1.03 25.85 4.34
C SER A 499 2.11 24.76 4.24
N LYS A 500 2.64 24.28 5.37
CA LYS A 500 3.64 23.19 5.41
C LYS A 500 3.07 21.83 5.00
N LEU A 501 1.81 21.56 5.33
CA LEU A 501 1.12 20.35 4.87
C LEU A 501 0.82 20.42 3.37
N VAL A 502 0.42 21.59 2.86
CA VAL A 502 0.23 21.83 1.42
C VAL A 502 1.55 21.61 0.66
N GLU A 503 2.68 22.08 1.18
CA GLU A 503 4.00 21.80 0.61
C GLU A 503 4.27 20.29 0.51
N SER A 504 3.86 19.50 1.50
CA SER A 504 3.98 18.03 1.47
C SER A 504 3.08 17.38 0.41
N VAL A 505 1.85 17.86 0.26
CA VAL A 505 0.95 17.42 -0.83
C VAL A 505 1.55 17.74 -2.19
N VAL A 506 2.13 18.94 -2.36
CA VAL A 506 2.83 19.33 -3.59
C VAL A 506 4.02 18.41 -3.85
N ALA A 507 4.86 18.13 -2.85
CA ALA A 507 6.00 17.23 -2.99
C ALA A 507 5.57 15.86 -3.55
N ASN A 508 4.56 15.24 -2.93
CA ASN A 508 4.06 13.94 -3.37
C ASN A 508 3.52 13.97 -4.81
N HIS A 509 2.79 15.03 -5.16
CA HIS A 509 2.27 15.20 -6.53
C HIS A 509 3.41 15.41 -7.54
N LEU A 510 4.45 16.19 -7.20
CA LEU A 510 5.63 16.35 -8.06
C LEU A 510 6.36 15.02 -8.28
N VAL A 511 6.50 14.16 -7.26
CA VAL A 511 7.03 12.79 -7.43
C VAL A 511 6.19 11.99 -8.42
N ARG A 512 4.86 12.06 -8.30
CA ARG A 512 3.94 11.38 -9.22
C ARG A 512 3.96 11.96 -10.64
N LEU A 513 4.24 13.25 -10.80
CA LEU A 513 4.47 13.90 -12.10
C LEU A 513 5.76 13.38 -12.73
N LEU A 514 6.85 13.33 -11.97
CA LEU A 514 8.15 12.83 -12.43
C LEU A 514 8.07 11.36 -12.88
N PHE A 515 7.36 10.51 -12.12
CA PHE A 515 7.09 9.13 -12.54
C PHE A 515 6.34 9.07 -13.87
N SER A 516 5.43 10.02 -14.12
CA SER A 516 4.69 10.04 -15.38
C SER A 516 5.58 10.35 -16.59
N TYR A 517 6.63 11.15 -16.41
CA TYR A 517 7.62 11.47 -17.46
C TYR A 517 8.60 10.33 -17.70
N ASN A 518 9.07 9.70 -16.62
CA ASN A 518 10.09 8.64 -16.67
C ASN A 518 9.59 7.36 -15.98
N PRO A 519 8.54 6.71 -16.51
CA PRO A 519 8.02 5.47 -15.94
C PRO A 519 9.08 4.37 -16.00
N SER A 520 9.50 3.87 -14.84
CA SER A 520 10.51 2.81 -14.74
C SER A 520 10.26 1.96 -13.50
N THR A 521 10.59 0.66 -13.58
CA THR A 521 10.62 -0.23 -12.41
C THR A 521 11.69 0.21 -11.40
N LEU A 522 12.73 0.90 -11.88
CA LEU A 522 13.82 1.46 -11.08
C LEU A 522 13.63 2.97 -10.81
N PHE A 523 12.41 3.50 -11.01
CA PHE A 523 12.15 4.92 -10.82
C PHE A 523 12.62 5.38 -9.43
N ASP A 524 13.44 6.42 -9.44
CA ASP A 524 13.85 7.18 -8.27
C ASP A 524 13.76 8.67 -8.62
N TYR A 525 13.07 9.42 -7.77
CA TYR A 525 12.94 10.86 -7.90
C TYR A 525 14.10 11.61 -7.26
N SER A 526 15.00 10.94 -6.52
CA SER A 526 16.10 11.58 -5.78
C SER A 526 17.05 12.40 -6.64
N ASP A 527 17.16 12.03 -7.92
CA ASP A 527 17.93 12.76 -8.93
C ASP A 527 17.06 13.74 -9.73
N GLN A 528 15.75 13.83 -9.50
CA GLN A 528 14.83 14.65 -10.30
C GLN A 528 14.09 15.71 -9.50
N LEU A 529 13.96 15.53 -8.19
CA LEU A 529 13.30 16.45 -7.28
C LEU A 529 14.24 16.82 -6.14
N PHE A 530 14.52 18.11 -6.05
CA PHE A 530 15.41 18.66 -5.03
C PHE A 530 14.75 19.84 -4.33
N TYR A 531 15.32 20.25 -3.21
CA TYR A 531 15.19 21.63 -2.74
C TYR A 531 16.51 22.37 -3.00
N TRP A 532 16.48 23.70 -3.01
CA TRP A 532 17.70 24.47 -3.25
C TRP A 532 17.88 25.59 -2.22
N LYS A 533 19.13 25.93 -1.92
CA LYS A 533 19.48 27.06 -1.05
C LYS A 533 20.51 27.92 -1.77
N GLY A 534 20.15 29.18 -1.99
CA GLY A 534 20.99 30.15 -2.67
C GLY A 534 22.03 30.81 -1.76
N PRO A 535 22.94 31.60 -2.34
CA PRO A 535 24.01 32.29 -1.62
C PRO A 535 23.49 33.25 -0.52
N SER A 536 22.34 33.88 -0.74
CA SER A 536 21.69 34.76 0.25
C SER A 536 20.98 34.01 1.38
N SER A 537 21.25 32.72 1.58
CA SER A 537 20.52 31.81 2.48
C SER A 537 19.01 31.65 2.22
N ARG A 538 18.48 32.28 1.15
CA ARG A 538 17.11 32.06 0.67
C ARG A 538 16.97 30.63 0.17
N GLN A 539 15.88 29.99 0.57
CA GLN A 539 15.57 28.61 0.24
C GLN A 539 14.45 28.60 -0.81
N LEU A 540 14.62 27.77 -1.84
CA LEU A 540 13.59 27.41 -2.80
C LEU A 540 13.02 26.05 -2.39
N ASP A 541 11.70 25.93 -2.38
CA ASP A 541 11.05 24.70 -1.91
C ASP A 541 11.34 23.49 -2.79
N PHE A 542 11.14 23.63 -4.11
CA PHE A 542 11.43 22.56 -5.07
C PHE A 542 12.17 23.08 -6.31
N ALA A 543 13.17 22.33 -6.74
CA ALA A 543 13.78 22.42 -8.06
C ALA A 543 13.49 21.11 -8.79
N VAL A 544 12.54 21.16 -9.74
CA VAL A 544 12.09 19.97 -10.48
C VAL A 544 12.87 19.85 -11.78
N ARG A 545 13.66 18.80 -11.93
CA ARG A 545 14.41 18.51 -13.15
C ARG A 545 13.53 17.73 -14.12
N LEU A 546 13.11 18.40 -15.19
CA LEU A 546 12.37 17.80 -16.29
C LEU A 546 13.25 17.83 -17.54
N VAL A 547 13.62 16.64 -18.02
CA VAL A 547 14.59 16.47 -19.11
C VAL A 547 15.93 17.14 -18.74
N ASN A 548 16.27 18.28 -19.34
CA ASN A 548 17.54 18.99 -19.13
C ASN A 548 17.33 20.42 -18.59
N LYS A 549 16.16 20.73 -18.05
CA LYS A 549 15.83 22.04 -17.48
C LYS A 549 15.24 21.88 -16.09
N TYR A 550 15.44 22.89 -15.27
CA TYR A 550 14.82 22.98 -13.96
C TYR A 550 13.59 23.89 -14.01
N LEU A 551 12.51 23.45 -13.38
CA LEU A 551 11.38 24.27 -12.99
C LEU A 551 11.50 24.56 -11.48
N PRO A 552 11.89 25.77 -11.06
CA PRO A 552 11.82 26.19 -9.67
C PRO A 552 10.36 26.39 -9.28
N VAL A 553 9.94 25.71 -8.22
CA VAL A 553 8.58 25.76 -7.66
C VAL A 553 8.66 26.21 -6.21
N GLU A 554 7.89 27.24 -5.87
CA GLU A 554 7.76 27.77 -4.51
C GLU A 554 6.31 27.61 -4.04
N VAL A 555 6.08 27.17 -2.80
CA VAL A 555 4.73 26.98 -2.25
C VAL A 555 4.40 28.11 -1.27
N LYS A 556 3.45 28.97 -1.64
CA LYS A 556 2.97 30.10 -0.84
C LYS A 556 1.47 30.03 -0.64
N TYR A 557 1.03 29.13 0.25
CA TYR A 557 -0.38 28.95 0.56
C TYR A 557 -0.88 30.01 1.57
N GLN A 558 -0.86 31.28 1.14
CA GLN A 558 -1.23 32.45 1.93
C GLN A 558 -2.15 33.39 1.14
N ASN A 559 -2.86 34.31 1.82
CA ASN A 559 -3.88 35.16 1.19
C ASN A 559 -3.31 36.29 0.32
N ARG A 560 -2.02 36.63 0.45
CA ARG A 560 -1.38 37.71 -0.31
C ARG A 560 0.00 37.27 -0.74
N ILE A 561 0.29 37.38 -2.03
CA ILE A 561 1.61 37.13 -2.59
C ILE A 561 2.34 38.47 -2.72
N SER A 562 3.52 38.56 -2.14
CA SER A 562 4.40 39.71 -2.21
C SER A 562 5.48 39.52 -3.28
N SER A 563 6.09 40.61 -3.74
CA SER A 563 7.26 40.52 -4.63
C SER A 563 8.43 39.75 -4.02
N ASP A 564 8.49 39.70 -2.69
CA ASP A 564 9.54 39.01 -1.94
C ASP A 564 9.40 37.49 -2.03
N ASP A 565 8.19 36.99 -2.28
CA ASP A 565 7.94 35.55 -2.43
C ASP A 565 8.57 34.98 -3.71
N ALA A 566 8.80 35.82 -4.73
CA ALA A 566 9.46 35.43 -5.98
C ALA A 566 11.00 35.41 -5.88
N LYS A 567 11.57 35.95 -4.78
CA LYS A 567 13.02 36.07 -4.60
C LYS A 567 13.80 34.74 -4.72
N PRO A 568 13.35 33.62 -4.13
CA PRO A 568 14.03 32.33 -4.29
C PRO A 568 14.08 31.85 -5.75
N ILE A 569 12.97 32.01 -6.48
CA ILE A 569 12.88 31.67 -7.92
C ILE A 569 13.86 32.53 -8.73
N ILE A 570 13.88 33.85 -8.50
CA ILE A 570 14.76 34.77 -9.22
C ILE A 570 16.24 34.44 -8.95
N ASP A 571 16.60 34.13 -7.70
CA ASP A 571 17.97 33.72 -7.36
C ASP A 571 18.36 32.42 -8.07
N PHE A 572 17.45 31.46 -8.16
CA PHE A 572 17.67 30.20 -8.87
C PHE A 572 17.85 30.42 -10.39
N GLN A 573 17.03 31.28 -10.99
CA GLN A 573 17.12 31.63 -12.41
C GLN A 573 18.44 32.32 -12.76
N LYS A 574 18.95 33.20 -11.89
CA LYS A 574 20.26 33.83 -12.05
C LYS A 574 21.43 32.84 -12.11
N ALA A 575 21.25 31.64 -11.55
CA ALA A 575 22.23 30.56 -11.69
C ALA A 575 22.19 29.86 -13.07
N GLY A 576 21.32 30.27 -13.99
CA GLY A 576 21.34 29.91 -15.41
C GLY A 576 20.68 28.59 -15.80
N LYS A 577 19.97 27.93 -14.87
CA LYS A 577 19.39 26.59 -15.07
C LYS A 577 17.88 26.58 -15.34
N SER A 578 17.25 27.76 -15.36
CA SER A 578 15.80 27.92 -15.57
C SER A 578 15.46 29.27 -16.19
N THR A 579 14.40 29.31 -17.00
CA THR A 579 13.89 30.53 -17.67
C THR A 579 12.56 31.03 -17.10
N THR A 580 11.85 30.20 -16.33
CA THR A 580 10.56 30.53 -15.71
C THR A 580 10.43 29.79 -14.40
N GLY A 581 9.60 30.27 -13.48
CA GLY A 581 9.27 29.59 -12.23
C GLY A 581 7.78 29.43 -12.03
N LEU A 582 7.42 28.71 -10.97
CA LEU A 582 6.03 28.50 -10.57
C LEU A 582 5.88 28.81 -9.09
N ILE A 583 5.00 29.75 -8.75
CA ILE A 583 4.55 29.97 -7.38
C ILE A 583 3.17 29.32 -7.25
N LEU A 584 3.07 28.33 -6.37
CA LEU A 584 1.81 27.70 -6.02
C LEU A 584 1.16 28.49 -4.89
N THR A 585 0.08 29.18 -5.21
CA THR A 585 -0.60 30.14 -4.34
C THR A 585 -1.84 29.52 -3.68
N LYS A 586 -2.46 30.24 -2.75
CA LYS A 586 -3.77 29.86 -2.22
C LYS A 586 -4.90 30.12 -3.21
N ASP A 587 -4.85 31.25 -3.90
CA ASP A 587 -5.93 31.73 -4.77
C ASP A 587 -5.49 32.64 -5.93
N THR A 588 -4.30 33.26 -5.90
CA THR A 588 -3.84 34.12 -6.99
C THR A 588 -3.50 33.33 -8.27
N LEU A 589 -4.03 33.79 -9.40
CA LEU A 589 -3.68 33.33 -10.74
C LEU A 589 -3.11 34.51 -11.52
N ALA A 590 -1.84 34.45 -11.92
CA ALA A 590 -1.19 35.54 -12.65
C ALA A 590 0.00 35.06 -13.48
N THR A 591 0.27 35.77 -14.58
CA THR A 591 1.47 35.58 -15.39
C THR A 591 2.43 36.75 -15.14
N LYS A 592 3.62 36.47 -14.62
CA LYS A 592 4.69 37.46 -14.38
C LYS A 592 5.87 37.19 -15.31
N SER A 593 6.78 38.15 -15.44
CA SER A 593 7.96 38.02 -16.31
C SER A 593 8.90 36.89 -15.91
N SER A 594 9.02 36.59 -14.61
CA SER A 594 9.91 35.55 -14.09
C SER A 594 9.20 34.25 -13.71
N HIS A 595 7.87 34.26 -13.54
CA HIS A 595 7.14 33.10 -13.01
C HIS A 595 5.65 33.15 -13.31
N LEU A 596 5.01 32.00 -13.21
CA LEU A 596 3.56 31.86 -13.13
C LEU A 596 3.14 31.76 -11.66
N GLU A 597 2.04 32.42 -11.30
CA GLU A 597 1.33 32.23 -10.04
C GLU A 597 0.09 31.39 -10.33
N VAL A 598 -0.03 30.21 -9.72
CA VAL A 598 -1.15 29.28 -9.96
C VAL A 598 -1.70 28.81 -8.62
N PRO A 599 -3.03 28.84 -8.39
CA PRO A 599 -3.60 28.28 -7.18
C PRO A 599 -3.28 26.79 -7.05
N VAL A 600 -2.76 26.36 -5.90
CA VAL A 600 -2.23 25.01 -5.70
C VAL A 600 -3.24 23.94 -6.07
N HIS A 601 -4.50 24.09 -5.67
CA HIS A 601 -5.56 23.12 -5.94
C HIS A 601 -5.85 22.98 -7.44
N LEU A 602 -5.62 24.02 -8.25
CA LEU A 602 -5.75 23.93 -9.71
C LEU A 602 -4.54 23.24 -10.34
N ALA A 603 -3.33 23.56 -9.89
CA ALA A 603 -2.11 22.91 -10.37
C ALA A 603 -2.12 21.40 -10.08
N LEU A 604 -2.64 20.99 -8.92
CA LEU A 604 -2.76 19.58 -8.53
C LEU A 604 -3.76 18.80 -9.41
N LEU A 605 -4.74 19.46 -10.06
CA LEU A 605 -5.62 18.79 -11.03
C LEU A 605 -4.87 18.37 -12.31
N LEU A 606 -3.74 19.02 -12.60
CA LEU A 606 -2.90 18.72 -13.76
C LEU A 606 -1.90 17.58 -13.52
N ILE A 607 -1.90 16.97 -12.32
CA ILE A 607 -0.97 15.91 -11.88
C ILE A 607 -1.70 14.62 -11.57
#